data_AF-A0A2A9NV27-F1
#
_entry.id   AF-A0A2A9NV27-F1
#
_cell.length_a   1.000
_cell.length_b   1.000
_cell.length_c   1.000
_cell.angle_alpha   90.00
_cell.angle_beta   90.00
_cell.angle_gamma   90.00
#
_symmetry.space_group_name_H-M   'P 1'
#
loop_
_entity.id
_entity.type
_entity.pdbx_description
1 polymer ?
#
loop_
_entity_poly.entity_id
_entity_poly.type
_entity_poly.pdbx_seq_one_letter_code
_entity_poly.pdbx_strand_id
1 'polypeptide(L)'
;SLAALSTPVLSVIILLAISGLHSALVLLAVFLDARLCMRFPCPWAQITFFPALWATFWTGVATLSPIGRLSAWSPAHGFDGYIWLQSFLGPAAIDWIVSAWAVVISQVIAAWLMNEDADPNDDALILSSSPAYLHNSRQSTCSIQMRCMTLLSVILVLLVVPSYFWDHYPIPVLSQDTTPLTVGCVLPAYRYYKHYALTLQDYIEESKKLNGHATIMIWPEGAVEFKNSQEREDGFTQVRKMITGSYVGMSFEETVTDPGDKTGLTGIKRTGFALISKESDIPHITYYKRRLVPIAESFSLRPSGIPPDVFTLQLTHPKEVNKTEWAPGPNYTRPIPITTSICLDFTAQNAFGGLPIRPALILAPARTWDLTIGVAMWMQAKQRAEEIGSMVLWCDGGNGVSGIGGGGFRDVQQVGPGSWVKTIGVDYPPKESRTMYGATGNQGLWILWLIIPGLSMGR
;
A
#
# COMPACT_ATOMS: atom_id res chain seq x y z
N SER A 1 3.18 22.05 14.28
CA SER A 1 3.81 21.35 13.15
C SER A 1 5.15 21.95 12.74
N LEU A 2 5.30 23.29 12.65
CA LEU A 2 6.58 23.94 12.26
C LEU A 2 7.76 23.64 13.20
N ALA A 3 7.52 23.42 14.49
CA ALA A 3 8.55 23.09 15.48
C ALA A 3 9.13 21.65 15.34
N ALA A 4 8.55 20.80 14.48
CA ALA A 4 9.05 19.45 14.23
C ALA A 4 10.13 19.38 13.14
N LEU A 5 10.36 20.48 12.41
CA LEU A 5 11.30 20.55 11.30
C LEU A 5 12.52 21.36 11.74
N SER A 6 13.72 20.80 11.55
CA SER A 6 14.99 21.45 11.88
C SER A 6 15.23 22.74 11.10
N THR A 7 14.56 22.92 9.95
CA THR A 7 14.66 24.10 9.07
C THR A 7 13.31 24.43 8.42
N PRO A 8 12.38 25.11 9.12
CA PRO A 8 11.00 25.28 8.66
C PRO A 8 10.88 26.02 7.31
N VAL A 9 11.72 27.02 7.06
CA VAL A 9 11.75 27.77 5.79
C VAL A 9 12.13 26.86 4.62
N LEU A 10 13.18 26.04 4.78
CA LEU A 10 13.60 25.09 3.76
C LEU A 10 12.51 24.06 3.49
N SER A 11 11.84 23.58 4.53
CA SER A 11 10.70 22.66 4.38
C SER A 11 9.55 23.28 3.61
N VAL A 12 9.18 24.54 3.88
CA VAL A 12 8.14 25.25 3.12
C VAL A 12 8.54 25.41 1.65
N ILE A 13 9.80 25.78 1.37
CA ILE A 13 10.30 25.91 -0.01
C ILE A 13 10.25 24.56 -0.73
N ILE A 14 10.70 23.49 -0.08
CA ILE A 14 10.68 22.14 -0.64
C ILE A 14 9.24 21.67 -0.88
N LEU A 15 8.33 21.89 0.08
CA LEU A 15 6.93 21.54 -0.08
C LEU A 15 6.30 22.32 -1.25
N LEU A 16 6.55 23.62 -1.35
CA LEU A 16 6.05 24.44 -2.45
C LEU A 16 6.61 23.97 -3.80
N ALA A 17 7.89 23.61 -3.85
CA ALA A 17 8.51 23.05 -5.05
C ALA A 17 7.91 21.69 -5.44
N ILE A 18 7.69 20.79 -4.46
CA ILE A 18 7.07 19.48 -4.68
C ILE A 18 5.60 19.65 -5.12
N SER A 19 4.84 20.51 -4.46
CA SER A 19 3.45 20.83 -4.84
C SER A 19 3.37 21.48 -6.22
N GLY A 20 4.30 22.39 -6.54
CA GLY A 20 4.40 23.01 -7.86
C GLY A 20 4.73 22.00 -8.96
N LEU A 21 5.70 21.12 -8.72
CA LEU A 21 6.05 20.03 -9.63
C LEU A 21 4.87 19.07 -9.81
N HIS A 22 4.20 18.69 -8.73
CA HIS A 22 3.02 17.81 -8.76
C HIS A 22 1.88 18.44 -9.57
N SER A 23 1.62 19.73 -9.35
CA SER A 23 0.61 20.48 -10.12
C SER A 23 0.99 20.58 -11.59
N ALA A 24 2.26 20.82 -11.92
CA ALA A 24 2.74 20.85 -13.30
C ALA A 24 2.59 19.48 -13.99
N LEU A 25 2.84 18.39 -13.26
CA LEU A 25 2.64 17.02 -13.71
C LEU A 25 1.14 16.73 -14.00
N VAL A 26 0.24 17.14 -13.11
CA VAL A 26 -1.22 17.03 -13.32
C VAL A 26 -1.65 17.82 -14.55
N LEU A 27 -1.24 19.09 -14.66
CA LEU A 27 -1.57 19.95 -15.79
C LEU A 27 -1.02 19.39 -17.11
N LEU A 28 0.16 18.76 -17.09
CA LEU A 28 0.72 18.08 -18.25
C LEU A 28 -0.17 16.93 -18.71
N ALA A 29 -0.66 16.09 -17.79
CA ALA A 29 -1.57 14.99 -18.14
C ALA A 29 -2.87 15.50 -18.76
N VAL A 30 -3.48 16.55 -18.18
CA VAL A 30 -4.68 17.20 -18.71
C VAL A 30 -4.41 17.87 -20.07
N PHE A 31 -3.27 18.53 -20.23
CA PHE A 31 -2.89 19.16 -21.49
C PHE A 31 -2.69 18.13 -22.61
N LEU A 32 -2.01 17.02 -22.31
CA LEU A 32 -1.82 15.92 -23.26
C LEU A 32 -3.15 15.33 -23.69
N ASP A 33 -4.07 15.10 -22.75
CA ASP A 33 -5.44 14.68 -23.05
C ASP A 33 -6.14 15.68 -23.98
N ALA A 34 -6.25 16.95 -23.60
CA ALA A 34 -6.92 17.97 -24.40
C ALA A 34 -6.36 18.10 -25.84
N ARG A 35 -5.06 17.84 -26.03
CA ARG A 35 -4.41 17.90 -27.35
C ARG A 35 -4.58 16.63 -28.18
N LEU A 36 -4.61 15.47 -27.54
CA LEU A 36 -4.62 14.17 -28.22
C LEU A 36 -6.04 13.61 -28.38
N CYS A 37 -6.95 13.90 -27.44
CA CYS A 37 -8.32 13.39 -27.46
C CYS A 37 -9.05 13.79 -28.75
N MET A 38 -8.88 15.05 -29.19
CA MET A 38 -9.46 15.58 -30.43
C MET A 38 -8.98 14.89 -31.71
N ARG A 39 -7.90 14.10 -31.66
CA ARG A 39 -7.39 13.35 -32.82
C ARG A 39 -8.05 11.98 -32.97
N PHE A 40 -8.76 11.49 -31.95
CA PHE A 40 -9.44 10.20 -32.06
C PHE A 40 -10.79 10.35 -32.78
N PRO A 41 -11.06 9.55 -33.83
CA PRO A 41 -12.33 9.62 -34.56
C PRO A 41 -13.51 9.01 -33.79
N CYS A 42 -13.24 8.18 -32.78
CA CYS A 42 -14.26 7.48 -32.00
C CYS A 42 -14.54 8.21 -30.67
N PRO A 43 -15.79 8.63 -30.37
CA PRO A 43 -16.13 9.30 -29.11
C PRO A 43 -15.84 8.46 -27.86
N TRP A 44 -15.93 7.13 -27.96
CA TRP A 44 -15.55 6.22 -26.87
C TRP A 44 -14.06 6.34 -26.53
N ALA A 45 -13.20 6.37 -27.55
CA ALA A 45 -11.76 6.53 -27.37
C ALA A 45 -11.45 7.89 -26.73
N GLN A 46 -12.18 8.95 -27.10
CA GLN A 46 -12.01 10.29 -26.51
C GLN A 46 -12.26 10.29 -25.00
N ILE A 47 -13.34 9.64 -24.53
CA ILE A 47 -13.70 9.64 -23.09
C ILE A 47 -12.87 8.65 -22.25
N THR A 48 -12.32 7.60 -22.86
CA THR A 48 -11.51 6.57 -22.17
C THR A 48 -10.01 6.80 -22.26
N PHE A 49 -9.56 7.71 -23.12
CA PHE A 49 -8.14 8.07 -23.22
C PHE A 49 -7.61 8.73 -21.95
N PHE A 50 -8.30 9.73 -21.40
CA PHE A 50 -7.86 10.39 -20.16
C PHE A 50 -7.67 9.40 -19.01
N PRO A 51 -8.62 8.48 -18.71
CA PRO A 51 -8.42 7.51 -17.62
C PRO A 51 -7.21 6.58 -17.79
N ALA A 52 -6.97 6.10 -19.02
CA ALA A 52 -5.80 5.27 -19.31
C ALA A 52 -4.49 6.05 -19.21
N LEU A 53 -4.47 7.29 -19.71
CA LEU A 53 -3.36 8.22 -19.57
C LEU A 53 -3.06 8.50 -18.09
N TRP A 54 -4.09 8.80 -17.30
CA TRP A 54 -3.99 9.11 -15.88
C TRP A 54 -3.43 7.94 -15.06
N ALA A 55 -3.97 6.74 -15.26
CA ALA A 55 -3.48 5.53 -14.59
C ALA A 55 -2.02 5.23 -14.93
N THR A 56 -1.65 5.39 -16.20
CA THR A 56 -0.27 5.20 -16.66
C THR A 56 0.66 6.24 -16.07
N PHE A 57 0.23 7.50 -16.06
CA PHE A 57 0.98 8.61 -15.54
C PHE A 57 1.32 8.42 -14.06
N TRP A 58 0.31 8.14 -13.21
CA TRP A 58 0.55 7.92 -11.79
C TRP A 58 1.32 6.65 -11.48
N THR A 59 1.16 5.61 -12.30
CA THR A 59 2.01 4.42 -12.20
C THR A 59 3.47 4.75 -12.51
N GLY A 60 3.73 5.55 -13.54
CA GLY A 60 5.07 6.05 -13.86
C GLY A 60 5.64 6.90 -12.73
N VAL A 61 4.88 7.89 -12.25
CA VAL A 61 5.30 8.75 -11.11
C VAL A 61 5.62 7.90 -9.89
N ALA A 62 4.78 6.94 -9.50
CA ALA A 62 5.03 6.10 -8.34
C ALA A 62 6.25 5.17 -8.50
N THR A 63 6.55 4.75 -9.73
CA THR A 63 7.73 3.89 -10.00
C THR A 63 9.02 4.70 -9.90
N LEU A 64 9.01 5.93 -10.42
CA LEU A 64 10.19 6.81 -10.46
C LEU A 64 10.41 7.60 -9.16
N SER A 65 9.34 7.85 -8.41
CA SER A 65 9.37 8.63 -7.18
C SER A 65 9.92 7.82 -6.00
N PRO A 66 10.81 8.41 -5.18
CA PRO A 66 11.30 7.74 -3.97
C PRO A 66 10.20 7.56 -2.91
N ILE A 67 9.19 8.45 -2.87
CA ILE A 67 8.01 8.34 -1.99
C ILE A 67 6.90 7.46 -2.55
N GLY A 68 7.13 6.85 -3.72
CA GLY A 68 6.21 5.87 -4.32
C GLY A 68 4.82 6.44 -4.56
N ARG A 69 3.79 5.68 -4.15
CA ARG A 69 2.38 6.06 -4.29
C ARG A 69 1.86 7.11 -3.30
N LEU A 70 2.67 7.60 -2.35
CA LEU A 70 2.21 8.67 -1.45
C LEU A 70 1.93 9.99 -2.18
N SER A 71 2.59 10.22 -3.32
CA SER A 71 2.30 11.37 -4.17
C SER A 71 1.20 11.11 -5.20
N ALA A 72 0.61 9.91 -5.24
CA ALA A 72 -0.48 9.65 -6.17
C ALA A 72 -1.72 10.46 -5.76
N TRP A 73 -2.42 11.01 -6.74
CA TRP A 73 -3.63 11.80 -6.48
C TRP A 73 -4.82 10.93 -6.06
N SER A 74 -4.90 9.72 -6.59
CA SER A 74 -6.01 8.81 -6.30
C SER A 74 -5.88 8.26 -4.87
N PRO A 75 -6.93 8.34 -4.04
CA PRO A 75 -6.84 7.90 -2.67
C PRO A 75 -6.68 6.37 -2.57
N ALA A 76 -5.90 5.93 -1.58
CA ALA A 76 -5.75 4.51 -1.25
C ALA A 76 -6.97 3.91 -0.52
N HIS A 77 -7.98 4.73 -0.19
CA HIS A 77 -9.18 4.35 0.56
C HIS A 77 -10.42 5.06 0.01
N GLY A 78 -11.62 4.60 0.39
CA GLY A 78 -12.89 5.21 -0.02
C GLY A 78 -13.50 4.67 -1.33
N PHE A 79 -12.93 3.59 -1.88
CA PHE A 79 -13.44 2.92 -3.10
C PHE A 79 -13.84 1.49 -2.84
N ASP A 80 -14.60 1.25 -1.78
CA ASP A 80 -14.98 -0.10 -1.35
C ASP A 80 -15.73 -0.89 -2.43
N GLY A 81 -16.54 -0.21 -3.24
CA GLY A 81 -17.22 -0.81 -4.39
C GLY A 81 -16.29 -1.32 -5.50
N TYR A 82 -15.06 -0.81 -5.57
CA TYR A 82 -14.07 -1.13 -6.62
C TYR A 82 -12.85 -1.87 -6.09
N ILE A 83 -12.80 -2.16 -4.79
CA ILE A 83 -11.60 -2.71 -4.15
C ILE A 83 -11.23 -4.09 -4.69
N TRP A 84 -12.22 -4.85 -5.17
CA TRP A 84 -12.01 -6.14 -5.83
C TRP A 84 -11.07 -6.04 -7.05
N LEU A 85 -11.03 -4.89 -7.75
CA LEU A 85 -10.13 -4.67 -8.90
C LEU A 85 -8.65 -4.64 -8.50
N GLN A 86 -8.33 -4.36 -7.23
CA GLN A 86 -6.94 -4.27 -6.78
C GLN A 86 -6.20 -5.61 -6.91
N SER A 87 -6.87 -6.73 -6.67
CA SER A 87 -6.27 -8.05 -6.86
C SER A 87 -6.01 -8.39 -8.34
N PHE A 88 -6.64 -7.67 -9.29
CA PHE A 88 -6.49 -7.94 -10.73
C PHE A 88 -5.50 -6.98 -11.41
N LEU A 89 -5.73 -5.69 -11.23
CA LEU A 89 -5.02 -4.62 -11.94
C LEU A 89 -4.19 -3.74 -11.00
N GLY A 90 -4.23 -4.04 -9.70
CA GLY A 90 -3.50 -3.29 -8.68
C GLY A 90 -3.99 -1.86 -8.52
N PRO A 91 -3.09 -0.93 -8.20
CA PRO A 91 -3.47 0.42 -7.85
C PRO A 91 -3.86 1.26 -9.08
N ALA A 92 -3.40 0.86 -10.27
CA ALA A 92 -3.72 1.52 -11.53
C ALA A 92 -5.21 1.43 -11.89
N ALA A 93 -5.92 0.37 -11.47
CA ALA A 93 -7.37 0.30 -11.64
C ALA A 93 -8.08 1.41 -10.88
N ILE A 94 -7.66 1.70 -9.65
CA ILE A 94 -8.25 2.77 -8.86
C ILE A 94 -7.97 4.13 -9.51
N ASP A 95 -6.75 4.35 -10.00
CA ASP A 95 -6.41 5.55 -10.77
C ASP A 95 -7.34 5.73 -11.99
N TRP A 96 -7.59 4.63 -12.72
CA TRP A 96 -8.48 4.63 -13.87
C TRP A 96 -9.94 4.92 -13.48
N ILE A 97 -10.45 4.29 -12.42
CA ILE A 97 -11.83 4.50 -11.96
C ILE A 97 -12.06 5.94 -11.52
N VAL A 98 -11.11 6.50 -10.75
CA VAL A 98 -11.17 7.88 -10.27
C VAL A 98 -11.21 8.88 -11.44
N SER A 99 -10.33 8.69 -12.41
CA SER A 99 -10.28 9.55 -13.60
C SER A 99 -11.48 9.35 -14.53
N ALA A 100 -12.02 8.13 -14.65
CA ALA A 100 -13.24 7.86 -15.41
C ALA A 100 -14.46 8.58 -14.81
N TRP A 101 -14.59 8.56 -13.48
CA TRP A 101 -15.62 9.37 -12.79
C TRP A 101 -15.40 10.87 -13.00
N ALA A 102 -14.15 11.34 -12.96
CA ALA A 102 -13.84 12.75 -13.23
C ALA A 102 -14.25 13.16 -14.66
N VAL A 103 -14.09 12.29 -15.66
CA VAL A 103 -14.58 12.52 -17.04
C VAL A 103 -16.10 12.59 -17.08
N VAL A 104 -16.81 11.65 -16.44
CA VAL A 104 -18.28 11.67 -16.39
C VAL A 104 -18.77 12.98 -15.75
N ILE A 105 -18.22 13.34 -14.59
CA ILE A 105 -18.62 14.55 -13.86
C ILE A 105 -18.30 15.81 -14.67
N SER A 106 -17.13 15.90 -15.29
CA SER A 106 -16.75 17.08 -16.07
C SER A 106 -17.64 17.27 -17.30
N GLN A 107 -18.05 16.18 -17.96
CA GLN A 107 -18.98 16.21 -19.09
C GLN A 107 -20.39 16.62 -18.65
N VAL A 108 -20.87 16.13 -17.50
CA VAL A 108 -22.16 16.56 -16.93
C VAL A 108 -22.15 18.04 -16.58
N ILE A 109 -21.08 18.53 -15.93
CA ILE A 109 -20.93 19.96 -15.60
C ILE A 109 -20.84 20.80 -16.87
N ALA A 110 -20.08 20.36 -17.88
CA ALA A 110 -19.98 21.06 -19.15
C ALA A 110 -21.34 21.11 -19.85
N ALA A 111 -22.08 20.01 -19.90
CA ALA A 111 -23.43 19.97 -20.46
C ALA A 111 -24.38 20.90 -19.70
N TRP A 112 -24.31 20.94 -18.36
CA TRP A 112 -25.14 21.84 -17.55
C TRP A 112 -24.80 23.32 -17.76
N LEU A 113 -23.51 23.67 -17.80
CA LEU A 113 -23.05 25.06 -18.04
C LEU A 113 -23.32 25.53 -19.48
N MET A 114 -23.26 24.63 -20.46
CA MET A 114 -23.57 24.94 -21.86
C MET A 114 -25.06 24.88 -22.17
N ASN A 115 -25.89 24.41 -21.23
CA ASN A 115 -27.35 24.45 -21.33
C ASN A 115 -27.87 25.82 -20.86
N GLU A 116 -27.24 26.89 -21.34
CA GLU A 116 -27.93 28.16 -21.51
C GLU A 116 -28.89 27.94 -22.67
N ASP A 117 -30.17 28.15 -22.41
CA ASP A 117 -31.21 28.23 -23.43
C ASP A 117 -30.70 29.15 -24.55
N ALA A 118 -30.17 28.54 -25.61
CA ALA A 118 -30.02 29.22 -26.88
C ALA A 118 -31.44 29.50 -27.32
N ASP A 119 -31.96 30.65 -26.86
CA ASP A 119 -33.26 31.15 -27.25
C ASP A 119 -33.25 31.10 -28.78
N PRO A 120 -34.12 30.31 -29.42
CA PRO A 120 -34.12 30.16 -30.88
C PRO A 120 -34.31 31.51 -31.60
N ASN A 121 -34.61 32.59 -30.87
CA ASN A 121 -34.67 33.96 -31.36
C ASN A 121 -33.32 34.70 -31.43
N ASP A 122 -32.27 34.29 -30.70
CA ASP A 122 -30.96 34.96 -30.75
C ASP A 122 -30.13 34.55 -31.98
N ASP A 123 -30.38 33.34 -32.53
CA ASP A 123 -29.77 32.90 -33.81
C ASP A 123 -30.46 33.50 -35.05
N ALA A 124 -31.64 34.12 -34.91
CA ALA A 124 -32.37 34.72 -36.03
C ALA A 124 -31.77 36.06 -36.50
N LEU A 125 -30.88 36.69 -35.73
CA LEU A 125 -30.25 37.98 -36.07
C LEU A 125 -28.93 37.84 -36.85
N ILE A 126 -28.42 36.62 -37.05
CA ILE A 126 -27.23 36.33 -37.89
C ILE A 126 -27.63 35.48 -39.11
N LEU A 127 -28.79 35.75 -39.70
CA LEU A 127 -29.17 35.21 -41.01
C LEU A 127 -28.82 36.22 -42.11
N SER A 128 -27.58 36.17 -42.57
CA SER A 128 -27.24 36.63 -43.92
C SER A 128 -26.12 35.75 -44.49
N SER A 129 -26.52 34.82 -45.35
CA SER A 129 -25.69 34.11 -46.34
C SER A 129 -24.60 33.15 -45.82
N SER A 130 -25.00 31.98 -45.31
CA SER A 130 -24.18 30.77 -45.48
C SER A 130 -25.02 29.50 -45.60
N PRO A 131 -24.62 28.54 -46.46
CA PRO A 131 -25.46 27.43 -46.88
C PRO A 131 -25.76 26.46 -45.73
N ALA A 132 -27.04 26.10 -45.60
CA ALA A 132 -27.67 25.28 -44.57
C ALA A 132 -27.16 23.81 -44.42
N TYR A 133 -26.01 23.47 -45.00
CA TYR A 133 -25.46 22.11 -44.99
C TYR A 133 -24.51 21.82 -43.82
N LEU A 134 -24.09 22.83 -43.04
CA LEU A 134 -23.18 22.65 -41.90
C LEU A 134 -23.86 22.51 -40.53
N HIS A 135 -25.18 22.69 -40.44
CA HIS A 135 -25.86 22.66 -39.15
C HIS A 135 -26.28 21.24 -38.71
N ASN A 136 -26.62 20.35 -39.65
CA ASN A 136 -27.01 18.96 -39.34
C ASN A 136 -25.86 18.05 -38.84
N SER A 137 -24.59 18.45 -39.02
CA SER A 137 -23.44 17.65 -38.57
C SER A 137 -23.07 17.87 -37.10
N ARG A 138 -23.41 19.02 -36.49
CA ARG A 138 -23.13 19.30 -35.06
C ARG A 138 -24.10 18.61 -34.10
N GLN A 139 -25.36 18.43 -34.50
CA GLN A 139 -26.37 17.82 -33.62
C GLN A 139 -26.17 16.30 -33.47
N SER A 140 -25.63 15.63 -34.50
CA SER A 140 -25.37 14.18 -34.46
C SER A 140 -24.18 13.80 -33.57
N THR A 141 -23.10 14.60 -33.55
CA THR A 141 -21.91 14.32 -32.72
C THR A 141 -22.19 14.48 -31.22
N CYS A 142 -22.95 15.51 -30.83
CA CYS A 142 -23.37 15.72 -29.44
C CYS A 142 -24.16 14.51 -28.89
N SER A 143 -25.10 13.99 -29.69
CA SER A 143 -25.92 12.82 -29.30
C SER A 143 -25.09 11.55 -29.07
N ILE A 144 -24.02 11.33 -29.86
CA ILE A 144 -23.17 10.14 -29.74
C ILE A 144 -22.27 10.25 -28.50
N GLN A 145 -21.71 11.43 -28.23
CA GLN A 145 -20.88 11.66 -27.05
C GLN A 145 -21.68 11.45 -25.75
N MET A 146 -22.93 11.93 -25.70
CA MET A 146 -23.81 11.72 -24.55
C MET A 146 -24.15 10.23 -24.34
N ARG A 147 -24.32 9.45 -25.43
CA ARG A 147 -24.50 7.99 -25.35
C ARG A 147 -23.25 7.29 -24.81
N CYS A 148 -22.07 7.64 -25.29
CA CYS A 148 -20.81 7.07 -24.79
C CYS A 148 -20.58 7.42 -23.31
N MET A 149 -20.88 8.66 -22.91
CA MET A 149 -20.82 9.09 -21.51
C MET A 149 -21.78 8.26 -20.65
N THR A 150 -23.05 8.13 -21.06
CA THR A 150 -24.05 7.33 -20.34
C THR A 150 -23.61 5.88 -20.23
N LEU A 151 -23.06 5.31 -21.31
CA LEU A 151 -22.51 3.96 -21.31
C LEU A 151 -21.35 3.82 -20.31
N LEU A 152 -20.41 4.77 -20.30
CA LEU A 152 -19.31 4.76 -19.33
C LEU A 152 -19.83 4.85 -17.89
N SER A 153 -20.80 5.73 -17.61
CA SER A 153 -21.44 5.82 -16.29
C SER A 153 -22.10 4.51 -15.88
N VAL A 154 -22.83 3.87 -16.80
CA VAL A 154 -23.45 2.56 -16.56
C VAL A 154 -22.38 1.51 -16.28
N ILE A 155 -21.28 1.46 -17.04
CA ILE A 155 -20.16 0.54 -16.79
C ILE A 155 -19.54 0.79 -15.41
N LEU A 156 -19.30 2.05 -15.04
CA LEU A 156 -18.73 2.38 -13.73
C LEU A 156 -19.64 1.96 -12.58
N VAL A 157 -20.96 2.10 -12.73
CA VAL A 157 -21.94 1.63 -11.73
C VAL A 157 -21.99 0.10 -11.71
N LEU A 158 -21.99 -0.56 -12.87
CA LEU A 158 -21.98 -2.03 -12.96
C LEU A 158 -20.70 -2.63 -12.36
N LEU A 159 -19.56 -1.96 -12.46
CA LEU A 159 -18.30 -2.38 -11.83
C LEU A 159 -18.36 -2.38 -10.29
N VAL A 160 -19.37 -1.75 -9.69
CA VAL A 160 -19.64 -1.85 -8.24
C VAL A 160 -20.34 -3.17 -7.89
N VAL A 161 -21.10 -3.77 -8.82
CA VAL A 161 -21.92 -4.97 -8.56
C VAL A 161 -21.12 -6.14 -7.97
N PRO A 162 -19.91 -6.49 -8.46
CA PRO A 162 -19.13 -7.58 -7.89
C PRO A 162 -18.82 -7.41 -6.40
N SER A 163 -18.73 -6.18 -5.89
CA SER A 163 -18.45 -5.93 -4.47
C SER A 163 -19.53 -6.46 -3.51
N TYR A 164 -20.76 -6.64 -4.00
CA TYR A 164 -21.85 -7.22 -3.20
C TYR A 164 -21.77 -8.75 -3.07
N PHE A 165 -21.06 -9.41 -3.99
CA PHE A 165 -20.89 -10.86 -4.02
C PHE A 165 -19.51 -11.31 -3.55
N TRP A 166 -18.58 -10.37 -3.48
CA TRP A 166 -17.22 -10.64 -3.03
C TRP A 166 -17.15 -10.29 -1.55
N ASP A 167 -17.05 -11.31 -0.70
CA ASP A 167 -16.91 -11.09 0.73
C ASP A 167 -15.55 -10.46 1.04
N HIS A 168 -15.57 -9.22 1.53
CA HIS A 168 -14.39 -8.49 1.99
C HIS A 168 -14.27 -8.55 3.53
N TYR A 169 -14.97 -9.48 4.15
CA TYR A 169 -14.90 -9.68 5.60
C TYR A 169 -13.70 -10.55 5.96
N PRO A 170 -13.10 -10.33 7.14
CA PRO A 170 -12.04 -11.20 7.61
C PRO A 170 -12.57 -12.62 7.78
N ILE A 171 -11.74 -13.60 7.40
CA ILE A 171 -12.05 -15.01 7.63
C ILE A 171 -12.21 -15.28 9.13
N PRO A 172 -13.14 -16.17 9.54
CA PRO A 172 -13.38 -16.46 10.94
C PRO A 172 -12.14 -17.08 11.58
N VAL A 173 -11.84 -16.68 12.82
CA VAL A 173 -10.68 -17.16 13.59
C VAL A 173 -10.75 -18.67 13.84
N LEU A 174 -11.96 -19.20 14.02
CA LEU A 174 -12.23 -20.61 14.28
C LEU A 174 -13.10 -21.18 13.16
N SER A 175 -12.48 -21.89 12.23
CA SER A 175 -13.12 -22.67 11.17
C SER A 175 -12.23 -23.85 10.78
N GLN A 176 -12.77 -24.82 10.05
CA GLN A 176 -12.00 -25.96 9.52
C GLN A 176 -10.91 -25.49 8.56
N ASP A 177 -11.21 -24.45 7.78
CA ASP A 177 -10.33 -23.90 6.74
C ASP A 177 -9.50 -22.72 7.23
N THR A 178 -9.40 -22.50 8.55
CA THR A 178 -8.63 -21.38 9.11
C THR A 178 -7.74 -21.82 10.26
N THR A 179 -6.60 -21.13 10.36
CA THR A 179 -5.62 -21.28 11.44
C THR A 179 -5.66 -20.03 12.31
N PRO A 180 -6.04 -20.14 13.59
CA PRO A 180 -5.93 -19.02 14.51
C PRO A 180 -4.46 -18.68 14.74
N LEU A 181 -4.09 -17.44 14.46
CA LEU A 181 -2.75 -16.90 14.69
C LEU A 181 -2.88 -15.66 15.57
N THR A 182 -2.24 -15.68 16.74
CA THR A 182 -2.24 -14.52 17.63
C THR A 182 -1.01 -13.66 17.39
N VAL A 183 -1.24 -12.40 17.03
CA VAL A 183 -0.20 -11.44 16.69
C VAL A 183 -0.27 -10.23 17.61
N GLY A 184 0.84 -9.50 17.78
CA GLY A 184 0.86 -8.31 18.60
C GLY A 184 1.92 -7.29 18.21
N CYS A 185 1.69 -6.06 18.68
CA CYS A 185 2.59 -4.93 18.52
C CYS A 185 3.13 -4.52 19.89
N VAL A 186 4.45 -4.43 20.01
CA VAL A 186 5.13 -4.05 21.25
C VAL A 186 5.44 -2.55 21.20
N LEU A 187 4.65 -1.76 21.92
CA LEU A 187 4.71 -0.29 21.90
C LEU A 187 4.83 0.23 23.34
N PRO A 188 6.04 0.17 23.95
CA PRO A 188 6.25 0.64 25.31
C PRO A 188 5.81 2.12 25.44
N ALA A 189 4.97 2.40 26.43
CA ALA A 189 4.45 3.76 26.64
C ALA A 189 5.28 4.53 27.68
N TYR A 190 5.53 5.82 27.40
CA TYR A 190 6.25 6.73 28.32
C TYR A 190 5.69 6.69 29.75
N ARG A 191 4.37 6.56 29.90
CA ARG A 191 3.70 6.51 31.22
C ARG A 191 4.29 5.44 32.15
N TYR A 192 4.76 4.32 31.60
CA TYR A 192 5.31 3.21 32.38
C TYR A 192 6.82 3.34 32.58
N TYR A 193 7.56 3.69 31.52
CA TYR A 193 9.02 3.67 31.51
C TYR A 193 9.67 4.99 31.92
N LYS A 194 8.94 6.11 31.84
CA LYS A 194 9.32 7.47 32.29
C LYS A 194 10.52 8.10 31.58
N HIS A 195 10.97 7.55 30.45
CA HIS A 195 11.96 8.15 29.55
C HIS A 195 11.51 8.08 28.09
N TYR A 196 11.95 9.06 27.28
CA TYR A 196 11.57 9.15 25.86
C TYR A 196 12.43 8.28 24.94
N ALA A 197 13.67 8.00 25.34
CA ALA A 197 14.60 7.15 24.59
C ALA A 197 14.49 5.70 25.08
N LEU A 198 13.61 4.92 24.46
CA LEU A 198 13.41 3.51 24.79
C LEU A 198 14.67 2.70 24.47
N THR A 199 14.99 1.76 25.37
CA THR A 199 16.15 0.87 25.31
C THR A 199 15.72 -0.55 24.93
N LEU A 200 16.69 -1.39 24.56
CA LEU A 200 16.46 -2.83 24.34
C LEU A 200 15.75 -3.50 25.52
N GLN A 201 16.11 -3.12 26.75
CA GLN A 201 15.51 -3.70 27.95
C GLN A 201 14.03 -3.33 28.09
N ASP A 202 13.64 -2.10 27.74
CA ASP A 202 12.23 -1.67 27.81
C ASP A 202 11.35 -2.50 26.87
N TYR A 203 11.82 -2.73 25.63
CA TYR A 203 11.12 -3.57 24.66
C TYR A 203 11.09 -5.05 25.08
N ILE A 204 12.15 -5.56 25.70
CA ILE A 204 12.16 -6.91 26.27
C ILE A 204 11.12 -7.02 27.40
N GLU A 205 11.08 -6.04 28.30
CA GLU A 205 10.13 -6.02 29.43
C GLU A 205 8.69 -5.89 28.97
N GLU A 206 8.44 -5.08 27.96
CA GLU A 206 7.12 -4.94 27.36
C GLU A 206 6.71 -6.24 26.64
N SER A 207 7.65 -6.87 25.92
CA SER A 207 7.42 -8.16 25.26
C SER A 207 7.06 -9.27 26.25
N LYS A 208 7.66 -9.27 27.45
CA LYS A 208 7.30 -10.24 28.51
C LYS A 208 5.85 -10.14 28.94
N LYS A 209 5.24 -8.95 28.91
CA LYS A 209 3.83 -8.77 29.27
C LYS A 209 2.89 -9.43 28.26
N LEU A 210 3.32 -9.52 27.00
CA LEU A 210 2.56 -10.14 25.91
C LEU A 210 2.95 -11.61 25.67
N ASN A 211 4.04 -12.05 26.30
CA ASN A 211 4.55 -13.41 26.17
C ASN A 211 3.52 -14.43 26.67
N GLY A 212 3.25 -15.46 25.88
CA GLY A 212 2.16 -16.42 26.13
C GLY A 212 0.78 -15.97 25.63
N HIS A 213 0.60 -14.69 25.30
CA HIS A 213 -0.63 -14.20 24.64
C HIS A 213 -0.47 -14.08 23.13
N ALA A 214 0.73 -13.76 22.63
CA ALA A 214 1.01 -13.64 21.21
C ALA A 214 1.97 -14.72 20.71
N THR A 215 1.67 -15.30 19.55
CA THR A 215 2.56 -16.19 18.81
C THR A 215 3.64 -15.38 18.10
N ILE A 216 3.27 -14.26 17.48
CA ILE A 216 4.21 -13.33 16.81
C ILE A 216 4.05 -11.94 17.42
N MET A 217 5.15 -11.34 17.85
CA MET A 217 5.20 -9.97 18.32
C MET A 217 6.14 -9.17 17.44
N ILE A 218 5.78 -7.94 17.08
CA ILE A 218 6.67 -7.06 16.32
C ILE A 218 6.99 -5.79 17.10
N TRP A 219 8.26 -5.42 17.06
CA TRP A 219 8.76 -4.14 17.56
C TRP A 219 8.74 -3.15 16.40
N PRO A 220 8.41 -1.88 16.68
CA PRO A 220 8.32 -0.86 15.64
C PRO A 220 9.67 -0.54 15.02
N GLU A 221 9.64 0.20 13.91
CA GLU A 221 10.86 0.57 13.19
C GLU A 221 11.85 1.34 14.07
N GLY A 222 13.12 0.91 14.02
CA GLY A 222 14.18 1.56 14.80
C GLY A 222 13.93 1.49 16.31
N ALA A 223 13.32 0.41 16.79
CA ALA A 223 13.06 0.19 18.22
C ALA A 223 14.36 0.20 19.04
N VAL A 224 15.45 -0.35 18.49
CA VAL A 224 16.76 -0.41 19.15
C VAL A 224 17.86 0.00 18.18
N GLU A 225 18.94 0.61 18.70
CA GLU A 225 20.11 0.99 17.93
C GLU A 225 21.33 0.18 18.40
N PHE A 226 22.10 -0.34 17.45
CA PHE A 226 23.34 -1.08 17.69
C PHE A 226 24.52 -0.36 17.03
N LYS A 227 25.64 -0.24 17.75
CA LYS A 227 26.83 0.45 17.25
C LYS A 227 27.66 -0.40 16.28
N ASN A 228 27.46 -1.72 16.31
CA ASN A 228 28.14 -2.67 15.44
C ASN A 228 27.38 -4.01 15.38
N SER A 229 27.78 -4.88 14.46
CA SER A 229 27.18 -6.20 14.28
C SER A 229 27.31 -7.10 15.52
N GLN A 230 28.37 -6.95 16.33
CA GLN A 230 28.54 -7.78 17.53
C GLN A 230 27.50 -7.42 18.59
N GLU A 231 27.30 -6.13 18.86
CA GLU A 231 26.27 -5.65 19.78
C GLU A 231 24.86 -6.08 19.34
N ARG A 232 24.62 -6.11 18.02
CA ARG A 232 23.39 -6.67 17.44
C ARG A 232 23.22 -8.15 17.76
N GLU A 233 24.23 -8.98 17.54
CA GLU A 233 24.16 -10.42 17.85
C GLU A 233 24.01 -10.69 19.35
N ASP A 234 24.65 -9.87 20.19
CA ASP A 234 24.49 -9.93 21.65
C ASP A 234 23.05 -9.57 22.04
N GLY A 235 22.48 -8.53 21.42
CA GLY A 235 21.08 -8.14 21.57
C GLY A 235 20.12 -9.24 21.11
N PHE A 236 20.37 -9.87 19.96
CA PHE A 236 19.59 -11.02 19.49
C PHE A 236 19.62 -12.16 20.51
N THR A 237 20.81 -12.45 21.05
CA THR A 237 21.00 -13.49 22.07
C THR A 237 20.25 -13.16 23.36
N GLN A 238 20.25 -11.89 23.78
CA GLN A 238 19.47 -11.45 24.93
C GLN A 238 17.98 -11.66 24.70
N VAL A 239 17.46 -11.26 23.54
CA VAL A 239 16.05 -11.45 23.15
C VAL A 239 15.67 -12.94 23.14
N ARG A 240 16.49 -13.81 22.54
CA ARG A 240 16.28 -15.28 22.52
C ARG A 240 16.14 -15.89 23.92
N LYS A 241 16.96 -15.44 24.87
CA LYS A 241 16.93 -15.94 26.25
C LYS A 241 15.62 -15.61 26.97
N MET A 242 14.95 -14.53 26.57
CA MET A 242 13.77 -14.02 27.29
C MET A 242 12.44 -14.49 26.71
N ILE A 243 12.40 -14.89 25.44
CA ILE A 243 11.17 -15.33 24.80
C ILE A 243 10.85 -16.78 25.14
N THR A 244 9.58 -17.10 25.41
CA THR A 244 9.13 -18.48 25.62
C THR A 244 8.08 -18.87 24.58
N GLY A 245 8.53 -19.48 23.48
CA GLY A 245 7.65 -20.05 22.44
C GLY A 245 7.09 -19.06 21.42
N SER A 246 7.16 -17.75 21.67
CA SER A 246 6.79 -16.73 20.69
C SER A 246 7.92 -16.44 19.69
N TYR A 247 7.56 -15.81 18.58
CA TYR A 247 8.47 -15.22 17.60
C TYR A 247 8.46 -13.70 17.80
N VAL A 248 9.63 -13.08 17.86
CA VAL A 248 9.78 -11.62 18.00
C VAL A 248 10.44 -11.07 16.76
N GLY A 249 9.69 -10.27 16.01
CA GLY A 249 10.19 -9.43 14.94
C GLY A 249 10.80 -8.17 15.52
N MET A 250 12.12 -8.13 15.66
CA MET A 250 12.85 -6.98 16.18
C MET A 250 13.32 -6.09 15.02
N SER A 251 12.83 -4.86 14.95
CA SER A 251 13.44 -3.85 14.07
C SER A 251 14.50 -3.06 14.83
N PHE A 252 15.59 -2.75 14.13
CA PHE A 252 16.77 -2.13 14.70
C PHE A 252 17.45 -1.20 13.70
N GLU A 253 18.26 -0.28 14.20
CA GLU A 253 19.28 0.40 13.42
C GLU A 253 20.64 -0.18 13.79
N GLU A 254 21.52 -0.34 12.81
CA GLU A 254 22.90 -0.71 13.10
C GLU A 254 23.88 0.11 12.30
N THR A 255 25.06 0.34 12.89
CA THR A 255 26.20 0.93 12.18
C THR A 255 27.15 -0.19 11.74
N VAL A 256 27.44 -0.26 10.44
CA VAL A 256 28.41 -1.20 9.86
C VAL A 256 29.56 -0.43 9.24
N THR A 257 30.76 -1.01 9.26
CA THR A 257 31.92 -0.41 8.58
C THR A 257 31.63 -0.25 7.09
N ASP A 258 31.95 0.91 6.51
CA ASP A 258 31.77 1.12 5.07
C ASP A 258 32.75 0.24 4.28
N PRO A 259 32.27 -0.70 3.43
CA PRO A 259 33.17 -1.48 2.59
C PRO A 259 33.94 -0.62 1.57
N GLY A 260 33.47 0.60 1.28
CA GLY A 260 34.18 1.57 0.43
C GLY A 260 35.26 2.38 1.15
N ASP A 261 35.23 2.43 2.49
CA ASP A 261 36.22 3.16 3.28
C ASP A 261 37.38 2.24 3.68
N LYS A 262 38.52 2.44 3.04
CA LYS A 262 39.75 1.68 3.33
C LYS A 262 40.29 1.98 4.73
N THR A 263 39.90 3.08 5.36
CA THR A 263 40.33 3.43 6.72
C THR A 263 39.50 2.76 7.81
N GLY A 264 38.29 2.28 7.46
CA GLY A 264 37.35 1.67 8.39
C GLY A 264 36.83 2.64 9.46
N LEU A 265 37.02 3.94 9.27
CA LEU A 265 36.66 4.98 10.23
C LEU A 265 35.23 5.48 10.01
N THR A 266 34.70 5.37 8.79
CA THR A 266 33.31 5.73 8.49
C THR A 266 32.37 4.54 8.68
N GLY A 267 31.45 4.70 9.62
CA GLY A 267 30.32 3.79 9.79
C GLY A 267 29.16 4.20 8.90
N ILE A 268 28.53 3.24 8.24
CA ILE A 268 27.25 3.41 7.57
C ILE A 268 26.15 2.86 8.45
N LYS A 269 25.11 3.66 8.68
CA LYS A 269 23.90 3.19 9.35
C LYS A 269 22.93 2.54 8.38
N ARG A 270 22.23 1.51 8.84
CA ARG A 270 21.14 0.86 8.10
C ARG A 270 20.03 0.42 9.05
N THR A 271 18.79 0.47 8.58
CA THR A 271 17.62 -0.01 9.32
C THR A 271 17.32 -1.45 8.92
N GLY A 272 17.21 -2.33 9.91
CA GLY A 272 16.98 -3.75 9.75
C GLY A 272 15.75 -4.25 10.51
N PHE A 273 15.38 -5.47 10.19
CA PHE A 273 14.39 -6.28 10.88
C PHE A 273 14.89 -7.71 10.95
N ALA A 274 14.76 -8.34 12.12
CA ALA A 274 15.10 -9.74 12.34
C ALA A 274 13.94 -10.47 13.01
N LEU A 275 13.54 -11.62 12.47
CA LEU A 275 12.57 -12.51 13.12
C LEU A 275 13.30 -13.52 14.00
N ILE A 276 13.17 -13.37 15.31
CA ILE A 276 13.93 -14.12 16.31
C ILE A 276 12.99 -15.07 17.04
N SER A 277 13.46 -16.28 17.34
CA SER A 277 12.76 -17.24 18.19
C SER A 277 13.76 -17.94 19.10
N LYS A 278 13.26 -18.60 20.15
CA LYS A 278 14.09 -19.46 21.01
C LYS A 278 14.58 -20.73 20.31
N GLU A 279 13.90 -21.16 19.24
CA GLU A 279 14.15 -22.44 18.57
C GLU A 279 15.37 -22.41 17.63
N SER A 280 15.90 -21.22 17.32
CA SER A 280 17.01 -21.05 16.40
C SER A 280 18.04 -20.04 16.92
N ASP A 281 19.32 -20.42 16.83
CA ASP A 281 20.46 -19.57 17.18
C ASP A 281 20.68 -18.44 16.17
N ILE A 282 20.11 -18.54 14.97
CA ILE A 282 20.13 -17.50 13.94
C ILE A 282 18.72 -16.93 13.70
N PRO A 283 18.57 -15.66 13.29
CA PRO A 283 17.27 -15.12 12.90
C PRO A 283 16.67 -15.91 11.73
N HIS A 284 15.37 -16.15 11.76
CA HIS A 284 14.63 -16.86 10.70
C HIS A 284 14.48 -16.02 9.43
N ILE A 285 14.33 -14.71 9.59
CA ILE A 285 14.37 -13.71 8.51
C ILE A 285 15.27 -12.58 8.97
N THR A 286 16.11 -12.08 8.08
CA THR A 286 16.76 -10.78 8.23
C THR A 286 16.45 -9.94 7.00
N TYR A 287 15.92 -8.74 7.20
CA TYR A 287 15.57 -7.81 6.14
C TYR A 287 16.13 -6.43 6.45
N TYR A 288 16.56 -5.71 5.43
CA TYR A 288 17.05 -4.34 5.54
C TYR A 288 16.21 -3.42 4.66
N LYS A 289 15.87 -2.24 5.18
CA LYS A 289 15.01 -1.25 4.53
C LYS A 289 15.57 -0.86 3.17
N ARG A 290 14.72 -0.83 2.14
CA ARG A 290 15.13 -0.58 0.75
C ARG A 290 14.84 0.85 0.32
N ARG A 291 13.73 1.41 0.78
CA ARG A 291 13.30 2.77 0.50
C ARG A 291 13.45 3.63 1.73
N LEU A 292 14.39 4.55 1.65
CA LEU A 292 14.63 5.53 2.70
C LEU A 292 13.74 6.75 2.49
N VAL A 293 13.27 7.34 3.59
CA VAL A 293 12.57 8.63 3.56
C VAL A 293 13.51 9.70 2.97
N PRO A 294 13.15 10.33 1.84
CA PRO A 294 13.99 11.37 1.24
C PRO A 294 14.28 12.46 2.25
N ILE A 295 15.53 12.95 2.25
CA ILE A 295 16.03 14.02 3.10
C ILE A 295 16.15 13.64 4.59
N ALA A 296 15.20 12.91 5.17
CA ALA A 296 15.25 12.52 6.59
C ALA A 296 16.24 11.37 6.84
N GLU A 297 16.21 10.34 5.99
CA GLU A 297 17.00 9.12 6.17
C GLU A 297 18.14 9.02 5.14
N SER A 298 17.95 9.59 3.95
CA SER A 298 18.87 9.40 2.82
C SER A 298 20.30 9.95 3.03
N PHE A 299 20.51 10.83 4.03
CA PHE A 299 21.84 11.37 4.34
C PHE A 299 22.58 10.58 5.42
N SER A 300 21.87 9.80 6.25
CA SER A 300 22.43 9.08 7.39
C SER A 300 22.36 7.56 7.24
N LEU A 301 21.41 7.06 6.45
CA LEU A 301 21.15 5.65 6.23
C LEU A 301 21.49 5.22 4.80
N ARG A 302 21.86 3.94 4.62
CA ARG A 302 22.07 3.33 3.31
C ARG A 302 20.97 2.33 2.98
N PRO A 303 20.35 2.43 1.79
CA PRO A 303 19.29 1.51 1.38
C PRO A 303 19.86 0.12 1.06
N SER A 304 19.06 -0.90 1.34
CA SER A 304 19.33 -2.27 0.90
C SER A 304 18.89 -2.51 -0.55
N GLY A 305 19.68 -3.28 -1.30
CA GLY A 305 19.28 -3.81 -2.61
C GLY A 305 18.59 -5.17 -2.55
N ILE A 306 18.62 -5.84 -1.38
CA ILE A 306 18.17 -7.23 -1.23
C ILE A 306 16.63 -7.23 -1.10
N PRO A 307 15.90 -8.00 -1.93
CA PRO A 307 14.45 -8.12 -1.82
C PRO A 307 14.03 -8.85 -0.53
N PRO A 308 12.77 -8.70 -0.08
CA PRO A 308 12.26 -9.47 1.06
C PRO A 308 12.25 -10.97 0.77
N ASP A 309 12.41 -11.77 1.82
CA ASP A 309 12.35 -13.24 1.78
C ASP A 309 11.07 -13.76 2.45
N VAL A 310 10.76 -15.05 2.28
CA VAL A 310 9.61 -15.73 2.91
C VAL A 310 10.09 -16.83 3.84
N PHE A 311 9.71 -16.73 5.11
CA PHE A 311 9.87 -17.80 6.09
C PHE A 311 8.53 -18.49 6.32
N THR A 312 8.53 -19.83 6.36
CA THR A 312 7.31 -20.59 6.66
C THR A 312 7.31 -21.01 8.13
N LEU A 313 6.51 -20.31 8.93
CA LEU A 313 6.28 -20.66 10.33
C LEU A 313 5.49 -21.96 10.41
N GLN A 314 5.98 -22.93 11.17
CA GLN A 314 5.29 -24.20 11.42
C GLN A 314 4.49 -24.10 12.73
N LEU A 315 3.22 -23.71 12.63
CA LEU A 315 2.39 -23.51 13.82
C LEU A 315 1.90 -24.85 14.38
N THR A 316 2.25 -25.11 15.64
CA THR A 316 1.82 -26.29 16.38
C THR A 316 0.38 -26.15 16.88
N HIS A 317 -0.29 -27.27 17.14
CA HIS A 317 -1.64 -27.29 17.72
C HIS A 317 -1.74 -26.46 19.02
N PRO A 318 -2.83 -25.68 19.20
CA PRO A 318 -3.20 -25.11 20.48
C PRO A 318 -3.39 -26.21 21.54
N LYS A 319 -3.27 -25.86 22.83
CA LYS A 319 -3.40 -26.84 23.93
C LYS A 319 -4.79 -27.46 24.01
N GLU A 320 -5.79 -26.74 23.52
CA GLU A 320 -7.20 -27.10 23.58
C GLU A 320 -7.64 -28.01 22.42
N VAL A 321 -6.82 -28.15 21.37
CA VAL A 321 -7.17 -28.89 20.14
C VAL A 321 -6.30 -30.13 20.03
N ASN A 322 -6.87 -31.29 19.71
CA ASN A 322 -6.10 -32.51 19.55
C ASN A 322 -5.16 -32.42 18.32
N LYS A 323 -3.95 -32.98 18.42
CA LYS A 323 -2.93 -32.95 17.35
C LYS A 323 -3.46 -33.47 16.01
N THR A 324 -4.23 -34.56 16.06
CA THR A 324 -4.79 -35.22 14.86
C THR A 324 -5.94 -34.46 14.23
N GLU A 325 -6.64 -33.63 14.99
CA GLU A 325 -7.71 -32.75 14.50
C GLU A 325 -7.13 -31.46 13.92
N TRP A 326 -5.98 -31.02 14.44
CA TRP A 326 -5.31 -29.81 13.99
C TRP A 326 -4.76 -29.95 12.57
N ALA A 327 -3.94 -30.95 12.29
CA ALA A 327 -3.33 -31.13 10.97
C ALA A 327 -3.04 -32.62 10.73
N PRO A 328 -2.95 -33.08 9.47
CA PRO A 328 -2.51 -34.44 9.18
C PRO A 328 -1.06 -34.66 9.67
N GLY A 329 -0.77 -35.91 10.06
CA GLY A 329 0.59 -36.32 10.44
C GLY A 329 1.59 -36.24 9.27
N PRO A 330 2.90 -36.30 9.53
CA PRO A 330 3.53 -36.70 10.79
C PRO A 330 3.83 -35.55 11.77
N ASN A 331 3.92 -34.30 11.31
CA ASN A 331 4.39 -33.19 12.14
C ASN A 331 3.26 -32.49 12.92
N TYR A 332 2.00 -32.65 12.48
CA TYR A 332 0.84 -32.00 13.10
C TYR A 332 1.02 -30.47 13.23
N THR A 333 1.59 -29.85 12.19
CA THR A 333 1.79 -28.40 12.10
C THR A 333 1.03 -27.81 10.93
N ARG A 334 0.67 -26.53 11.04
CA ARG A 334 0.08 -25.75 9.95
C ARG A 334 1.09 -24.71 9.48
N PRO A 335 1.50 -24.73 8.20
CA PRO A 335 2.46 -23.76 7.68
C PRO A 335 1.81 -22.39 7.54
N ILE A 336 2.53 -21.34 7.90
CA ILE A 336 2.13 -19.94 7.73
C ILE A 336 3.29 -19.20 7.05
N PRO A 337 3.21 -18.91 5.75
CA PRO A 337 4.26 -18.16 5.06
C PRO A 337 4.23 -16.69 5.52
N ILE A 338 5.35 -16.21 6.01
CA ILE A 338 5.54 -14.87 6.57
C ILE A 338 6.63 -14.15 5.80
N THR A 339 6.41 -12.87 5.52
CA THR A 339 7.44 -11.97 5.00
C THR A 339 7.48 -10.68 5.82
N THR A 340 8.36 -9.76 5.47
CA THR A 340 8.53 -8.49 6.17
C THR A 340 8.84 -7.36 5.20
N SER A 341 8.48 -6.14 5.59
CA SER A 341 8.84 -4.91 4.89
C SER A 341 8.78 -3.74 5.86
N ILE A 342 9.56 -2.68 5.66
CA ILE A 342 9.72 -1.62 6.67
C ILE A 342 9.15 -0.32 6.14
N CYS A 343 8.12 0.20 6.83
CA CYS A 343 7.62 1.57 6.67
C CYS A 343 7.43 2.03 5.21
N LEU A 344 8.29 2.92 4.71
CA LEU A 344 8.19 3.52 3.36
C LEU A 344 8.28 2.49 2.23
N ASP A 345 8.82 1.30 2.47
CA ASP A 345 8.86 0.22 1.48
C ASP A 345 7.46 -0.11 0.93
N PHE A 346 6.40 0.03 1.74
CA PHE A 346 5.01 -0.20 1.33
C PHE A 346 4.45 0.79 0.30
N THR A 347 5.15 1.90 0.06
CA THR A 347 4.79 2.85 -1.01
C THR A 347 5.19 2.35 -2.40
N ALA A 348 6.05 1.33 -2.46
CA ALA A 348 6.53 0.74 -3.70
C ALA A 348 5.47 -0.19 -4.29
N GLN A 349 5.15 -0.02 -5.57
CA GLN A 349 4.11 -0.83 -6.20
C GLN A 349 4.45 -2.32 -6.24
N ASN A 350 5.73 -2.64 -6.43
CA ASN A 350 6.25 -3.98 -6.55
C ASN A 350 7.03 -4.45 -5.30
N ALA A 351 6.69 -3.94 -4.10
CA ALA A 351 7.36 -4.29 -2.85
C ALA A 351 7.55 -5.81 -2.67
N PHE A 352 6.55 -6.59 -3.09
CA PHE A 352 6.47 -8.05 -2.92
C PHE A 352 6.49 -8.85 -4.24
N GLY A 353 6.74 -8.19 -5.39
CA GLY A 353 6.68 -8.86 -6.70
C GLY A 353 7.71 -9.98 -6.87
N GLY A 354 8.83 -9.91 -6.14
CA GLY A 354 9.94 -10.87 -6.20
C GLY A 354 9.85 -12.06 -5.24
N LEU A 355 8.83 -12.13 -4.36
CA LEU A 355 8.66 -13.27 -3.47
C LEU A 355 8.40 -14.54 -4.28
N PRO A 356 8.80 -15.75 -3.85
CA PRO A 356 8.51 -16.99 -4.57
C PRO A 356 7.05 -17.45 -4.39
N ILE A 357 6.50 -17.29 -3.18
CA ILE A 357 5.14 -17.70 -2.80
C ILE A 357 4.37 -16.53 -2.21
N ARG A 358 3.03 -16.62 -2.21
CA ARG A 358 2.17 -15.63 -1.53
C ARG A 358 2.36 -15.73 0.00
N PRO A 359 2.80 -14.67 0.69
CA PRO A 359 2.81 -14.65 2.15
C PRO A 359 1.38 -14.60 2.68
N ALA A 360 1.12 -15.28 3.78
CA ALA A 360 -0.13 -15.17 4.52
C ALA A 360 -0.14 -13.93 5.43
N LEU A 361 1.03 -13.56 5.97
CA LEU A 361 1.20 -12.39 6.82
C LEU A 361 2.49 -11.63 6.47
N ILE A 362 2.38 -10.31 6.40
CA ILE A 362 3.48 -9.37 6.23
C ILE A 362 3.71 -8.67 7.56
N LEU A 363 4.92 -8.80 8.12
CA LEU A 363 5.33 -8.07 9.32
C LEU A 363 5.81 -6.68 8.91
N ALA A 364 5.17 -5.64 9.43
CA ALA A 364 5.41 -4.26 9.02
C ALA A 364 5.77 -3.37 10.22
N PRO A 365 7.04 -3.41 10.67
CA PRO A 365 7.53 -2.38 11.59
C PRO A 365 7.53 -1.02 10.88
N ALA A 366 7.06 0.00 11.58
CA ALA A 366 7.01 1.36 11.10
C ALA A 366 7.25 2.36 12.24
N ARG A 367 7.59 3.59 11.86
CA ARG A 367 7.66 4.71 12.79
C ARG A 367 7.34 6.00 12.05
N THR A 368 6.14 6.53 12.24
CA THR A 368 5.71 7.79 11.63
C THR A 368 5.69 8.94 12.63
N TRP A 369 6.08 10.13 12.19
CA TRP A 369 6.22 11.28 13.08
C TRP A 369 4.91 12.02 13.34
N ASP A 370 3.88 11.77 12.53
CA ASP A 370 2.58 12.44 12.61
C ASP A 370 1.45 11.45 12.31
N LEU A 371 0.30 11.66 12.96
CA LEU A 371 -0.88 10.79 12.80
C LEU A 371 -1.38 10.73 11.36
N THR A 372 -1.41 11.86 10.65
CA THR A 372 -1.90 11.91 9.25
C THR A 372 -1.01 11.09 8.33
N ILE A 373 0.30 11.11 8.58
CA ILE A 373 1.30 10.32 7.84
C ILE A 373 1.19 8.85 8.22
N GLY A 374 1.00 8.54 9.50
CA GLY A 374 0.71 7.20 9.98
C GLY A 374 -0.51 6.59 9.30
N VAL A 375 -1.60 7.34 9.18
CA VAL A 375 -2.82 6.91 8.48
C VAL A 375 -2.56 6.72 6.98
N ALA A 376 -1.85 7.64 6.33
CA ALA A 376 -1.53 7.50 4.90
C ALA A 376 -0.67 6.25 4.62
N MET A 377 0.37 6.03 5.43
CA MET A 377 1.25 4.87 5.35
C MET A 377 0.52 3.56 5.65
N TRP A 378 -0.34 3.55 6.66
CA TRP A 378 -1.22 2.44 6.97
C TRP A 378 -2.09 2.03 5.79
N MET A 379 -2.70 3.01 5.10
CA MET A 379 -3.51 2.74 3.91
C MET A 379 -2.67 2.14 2.77
N GLN A 380 -1.44 2.61 2.58
CA GLN A 380 -0.52 2.00 1.59
C GLN A 380 -0.19 0.56 1.96
N ALA A 381 0.13 0.29 3.23
CA ALA A 381 0.45 -1.05 3.70
C ALA A 381 -0.72 -2.03 3.52
N LYS A 382 -1.93 -1.60 3.91
CA LYS A 382 -3.17 -2.35 3.70
C LYS A 382 -3.39 -2.65 2.21
N GLN A 383 -3.26 -1.64 1.37
CA GLN A 383 -3.43 -1.79 -0.08
C GLN A 383 -2.42 -2.80 -0.67
N ARG A 384 -1.13 -2.73 -0.28
CA ARG A 384 -0.14 -3.71 -0.75
C ARG A 384 -0.51 -5.13 -0.34
N ALA A 385 -1.05 -5.32 0.87
CA ALA A 385 -1.48 -6.64 1.33
C ALA A 385 -2.67 -7.15 0.50
N GLU A 386 -3.70 -6.33 0.27
CA GLU A 386 -4.88 -6.67 -0.53
C GLU A 386 -4.51 -7.02 -1.98
N GLU A 387 -3.60 -6.26 -2.57
CA GLU A 387 -3.11 -6.47 -3.93
C GLU A 387 -2.51 -7.85 -4.16
N ILE A 388 -1.79 -8.41 -3.18
CA ILE A 388 -1.22 -9.77 -3.28
C ILE A 388 -2.06 -10.83 -2.56
N GLY A 389 -3.22 -10.45 -2.02
CA GLY A 389 -4.11 -11.35 -1.29
C GLY A 389 -3.52 -11.84 0.04
N SER A 390 -2.82 -10.97 0.75
CA SER A 390 -2.17 -11.22 2.05
C SER A 390 -2.80 -10.36 3.15
N MET A 391 -2.25 -10.47 4.35
CA MET A 391 -2.53 -9.59 5.50
C MET A 391 -1.25 -8.88 5.92
N VAL A 392 -1.38 -7.70 6.54
CA VAL A 392 -0.27 -6.94 7.11
C VAL A 392 -0.51 -6.67 8.59
N LEU A 393 0.50 -6.93 9.41
CA LEU A 393 0.59 -6.50 10.80
C LEU A 393 1.44 -5.24 10.87
N TRP A 394 0.81 -4.08 11.02
CA TRP A 394 1.48 -2.79 11.05
C TRP A 394 1.67 -2.30 12.49
N CYS A 395 2.93 -2.10 12.88
CA CYS A 395 3.33 -1.62 14.20
C CYS A 395 4.07 -0.30 14.06
N ASP A 396 3.36 0.79 14.31
CA ASP A 396 3.90 2.14 14.27
C ASP A 396 4.35 2.58 15.67
N GLY A 397 5.67 2.73 15.84
CA GLY A 397 6.29 3.17 17.09
C GLY A 397 6.28 4.68 17.31
N GLY A 398 5.71 5.45 16.38
CA GLY A 398 5.60 6.89 16.46
C GLY A 398 4.22 7.35 16.92
N ASN A 399 3.74 8.43 16.30
CA ASN A 399 2.42 9.02 16.59
C ASN A 399 1.31 8.50 15.65
N GLY A 400 1.63 7.49 14.84
CA GLY A 400 0.74 6.96 13.83
C GLY A 400 -0.29 5.96 14.36
N VAL A 401 -0.71 5.06 13.48
CA VAL A 401 -1.70 4.03 13.76
C VAL A 401 -1.05 2.66 13.67
N SER A 402 -1.52 1.70 14.47
CA SER A 402 -1.13 0.29 14.43
C SER A 402 -2.36 -0.59 14.28
N GLY A 403 -2.25 -1.69 13.54
CA GLY A 403 -3.39 -2.56 13.28
C GLY A 403 -3.12 -3.74 12.36
N ILE A 404 -4.21 -4.39 11.93
CA ILE A 404 -4.18 -5.50 10.96
C ILE A 404 -5.02 -5.15 9.74
N GLY A 405 -4.44 -5.29 8.56
CA GLY A 405 -4.99 -4.83 7.29
C GLY A 405 -4.87 -5.90 6.21
N GLY A 406 -5.74 -5.87 5.21
CA GLY A 406 -5.79 -6.90 4.17
C GLY A 406 -6.49 -8.18 4.64
N GLY A 407 -6.75 -9.11 3.74
CA GLY A 407 -7.54 -10.32 4.04
C GLY A 407 -8.91 -10.01 4.65
N GLY A 408 -9.51 -8.87 4.30
CA GLY A 408 -10.76 -8.35 4.85
C GLY A 408 -10.64 -7.54 6.14
N PHE A 409 -9.47 -7.50 6.79
CA PHE A 409 -9.25 -6.63 7.95
C PHE A 409 -9.04 -5.18 7.54
N ARG A 410 -9.63 -4.26 8.32
CA ARG A 410 -9.52 -2.80 8.13
C ARG A 410 -9.27 -2.07 9.45
N ASP A 411 -8.97 -2.81 10.52
CA ASP A 411 -9.11 -2.32 11.88
C ASP A 411 -7.82 -1.68 12.38
N VAL A 412 -7.88 -0.39 12.68
CA VAL A 412 -6.89 0.26 13.54
C VAL A 412 -7.12 -0.24 14.97
N GLN A 413 -6.09 -0.86 15.56
CA GLN A 413 -6.14 -1.39 16.93
C GLN A 413 -5.64 -0.38 17.96
N GLN A 414 -4.66 0.43 17.56
CA GLN A 414 -4.03 1.41 18.45
C GLN A 414 -3.66 2.66 17.66
N VAL A 415 -3.77 3.82 18.31
CA VAL A 415 -3.23 5.09 17.83
C VAL A 415 -2.19 5.58 18.82
N GLY A 416 -0.97 5.84 18.34
CA GLY A 416 0.18 6.17 19.19
C GLY A 416 0.65 5.00 20.07
N PRO A 417 1.29 5.27 21.22
CA PRO A 417 1.89 4.24 22.06
C PRO A 417 0.84 3.39 22.79
N GLY A 418 1.20 2.13 23.10
CA GLY A 418 0.35 1.16 23.79
C GLY A 418 0.40 -0.20 23.12
N SER A 419 0.99 -1.19 23.79
CA SER A 419 1.09 -2.55 23.27
C SER A 419 -0.28 -3.23 23.20
N TRP A 420 -0.49 -4.06 22.19
CA TRP A 420 -1.74 -4.80 21.98
C TRP A 420 -1.51 -6.16 21.32
N VAL A 421 -2.52 -7.02 21.43
CA VAL A 421 -2.53 -8.37 20.87
C VAL A 421 -3.90 -8.65 20.24
N LYS A 422 -3.93 -9.34 19.10
CA LYS A 422 -5.16 -9.75 18.41
C LYS A 422 -4.97 -11.12 17.76
N THR A 423 -5.97 -11.98 17.88
CA THR A 423 -6.03 -13.25 17.15
C THR A 423 -6.73 -13.06 15.82
N ILE A 424 -6.11 -13.55 14.75
CA ILE A 424 -6.64 -13.50 13.38
C ILE A 424 -6.78 -14.91 12.81
N GLY A 425 -7.73 -15.08 11.89
CA GLY A 425 -7.81 -16.26 11.06
C GLY A 425 -6.85 -16.15 9.88
N VAL A 426 -6.10 -17.20 9.62
CA VAL A 426 -5.24 -17.35 8.43
C VAL A 426 -5.77 -18.51 7.59
N ASP A 427 -5.80 -18.39 6.27
CA ASP A 427 -6.23 -19.47 5.35
C ASP A 427 -5.47 -20.78 5.65
N TYR A 428 -6.21 -21.90 5.78
CA TYR A 428 -5.65 -23.25 5.89
C TYR A 428 -6.39 -24.24 4.98
N PRO A 429 -5.68 -24.98 4.12
CA PRO A 429 -4.26 -24.85 3.81
C PRO A 429 -3.92 -23.47 3.20
N PRO A 430 -2.68 -22.98 3.32
CA PRO A 430 -2.31 -21.70 2.72
C PRO A 430 -2.51 -21.74 1.22
N LYS A 431 -3.26 -20.78 0.66
CA LYS A 431 -3.32 -20.64 -0.80
C LYS A 431 -1.99 -20.04 -1.26
N GLU A 432 -1.25 -20.81 -2.05
CA GLU A 432 0.04 -20.37 -2.61
C GLU A 432 -0.13 -19.48 -3.84
N SER A 433 -1.30 -19.57 -4.49
CA SER A 433 -1.64 -18.80 -5.68
C SER A 433 -1.61 -17.30 -5.39
N ARG A 434 -0.84 -16.56 -6.17
CA ARG A 434 -0.89 -15.10 -6.17
C ARG A 434 -2.17 -14.62 -6.83
N THR A 435 -2.59 -13.43 -6.44
CA THR A 435 -3.57 -12.66 -7.21
C THR A 435 -3.02 -12.37 -8.62
N MET A 436 -3.89 -12.02 -9.56
CA MET A 436 -3.45 -11.70 -10.92
C MET A 436 -2.48 -10.50 -10.93
N TYR A 437 -2.72 -9.49 -10.09
CA TYR A 437 -1.76 -8.39 -9.91
C TYR A 437 -0.47 -8.87 -9.26
N GLY A 438 -0.51 -9.73 -8.24
CA GLY A 438 0.70 -10.27 -7.61
C GLY A 438 1.56 -11.11 -8.56
N ALA A 439 0.96 -11.68 -9.60
CA ALA A 439 1.66 -12.43 -10.65
C ALA A 439 2.18 -11.55 -11.80
N THR A 440 1.39 -10.56 -12.25
CA THR A 440 1.70 -9.77 -13.46
C THR A 440 2.25 -8.38 -13.17
N GLY A 441 2.12 -7.91 -11.93
CA GLY A 441 2.46 -6.56 -11.50
C GLY A 441 1.70 -5.51 -12.31
N ASN A 442 2.42 -4.47 -12.73
CA ASN A 442 1.83 -3.34 -13.47
C ASN A 442 1.48 -3.66 -14.93
N GLN A 443 1.67 -4.90 -15.41
CA GLN A 443 1.28 -5.28 -16.78
C GLN A 443 -0.23 -5.18 -17.02
N GLY A 444 -1.05 -5.21 -15.97
CA GLY A 444 -2.49 -4.93 -16.06
C GLY A 444 -2.84 -3.58 -16.68
N LEU A 445 -1.91 -2.62 -16.71
CA LEU A 445 -2.08 -1.35 -17.44
C LEU A 445 -2.43 -1.55 -18.92
N TRP A 446 -1.91 -2.58 -19.57
CA TRP A 446 -2.21 -2.85 -20.98
C TRP A 446 -3.71 -3.11 -21.20
N ILE A 447 -4.37 -3.76 -20.25
CA ILE A 447 -5.82 -4.00 -20.31
C ILE A 447 -6.58 -2.67 -20.34
N LEU A 448 -6.14 -1.68 -19.55
CA LEU A 448 -6.75 -0.34 -19.55
C LEU A 448 -6.58 0.38 -20.89
N TRP A 449 -5.43 0.22 -21.55
CA TRP A 449 -5.21 0.77 -22.89
C TRP A 449 -6.02 0.06 -23.97
N LEU A 450 -6.28 -1.24 -23.84
CA LEU A 450 -7.12 -2.01 -24.77
C LEU A 450 -8.60 -1.59 -24.74
N ILE A 451 -9.06 -0.92 -23.68
CA ILE A 451 -10.42 -0.37 -23.59
C ILE A 451 -10.62 0.81 -24.56
N ILE A 452 -9.56 1.56 -24.87
CA ILE A 452 -9.61 2.78 -25.72
C ILE A 452 -10.08 2.49 -27.15
N PRO A 453 -9.50 1.53 -27.90
CA PRO A 453 -10.01 1.18 -29.23
C PRO A 453 -11.36 0.44 -29.20
N GLY A 454 -11.83 0.03 -28.01
CA GLY A 454 -12.91 -0.93 -27.80
C GLY A 454 -14.32 -0.41 -28.13
N LEU A 455 -14.76 -0.70 -29.35
CA LEU A 455 -16.13 -0.89 -29.88
C LEU A 455 -16.28 -0.38 -31.34
N SER A 456 -15.18 -0.08 -32.03
CA SER A 456 -15.21 0.22 -33.48
C SER A 456 -15.32 -1.03 -34.38
N MET A 457 -15.35 -2.25 -33.84
CA MET A 457 -15.33 -3.50 -34.63
C MET A 457 -16.71 -4.03 -35.04
N GLY A 458 -17.78 -3.23 -34.94
CA GLY A 458 -19.12 -3.58 -35.40
C GLY A 458 -19.65 -2.57 -36.41
N ARG A 459 -19.08 -2.52 -37.61
CA ARG A 459 -19.74 -1.96 -38.80
C ARG A 459 -19.61 -2.92 -39.95
#